data_AF-A0A813LNB7-F1
#
_entry.id   AF-A0A813LNB7-F1
#
_cell.length_a   1.000
_cell.length_b   1.000
_cell.length_c   1.000
_cell.angle_alpha   90.00
_cell.angle_beta   90.00
_cell.angle_gamma   90.00
#
_symmetry.space_group_name_H-M   'P 1'
#
loop_
_entity.id
_entity.type
_entity.pdbx_description
1 polymer ?
#
loop_
_entity_poly.entity_id
_entity_poly.type
_entity_poly.pdbx_seq_one_letter_code
_entity_poly.pdbx_strand_id
1 'polypeptide(L)'
;MTRGPRGLRSEVQHTRGYGGEDISGCLRDAGAEVVAKSQGSLMKTDLSRPMAMAGGETSELLALRAELEDRNRAFKALQRNYDSVSSVGAADREELQMLRKRYTDFDKEALDLQKDNDRLNKQLRDQSQQQSAASGDRQQLEQRASQAERKVKDLQEAATDAKKQLKDLQEMLKSERDKSQAVAKQLTLSQRAAESRGQELEELKAVTRAQSQGAAAAEAQLQELRVQLANAHSRAEQQLKEAEAHCGRLNEDRQRQVDTLREALERERSLVEAVRQELGHGQQSLAAAAAERAEAQRRIAEADERLRQGLEAAEAERLAEQERLATRLAAAEAAASAAEATAGWELEEERAKVARALEEQRCALREQEGQRLALEEQQRRRDTEEAQRAQEELASQVGGLSDERRRLAEENQRLARREEDLQAALLAAQRDGSAVQLEADARLLQLQQESESRIAELKEEVLAADQRLQELQAASAR
;
A
#
# COMPACT_ATOMS: atom_id res chain seq x y z
N MET A 1 -3.55 -133.83 -27.44
CA MET A 1 -4.11 -133.69 -26.07
C MET A 1 -4.64 -132.26 -25.96
N THR A 2 -5.97 -132.09 -26.09
CA THR A 2 -6.89 -131.62 -25.01
C THR A 2 -6.59 -130.18 -24.56
N ARG A 3 -7.47 -129.18 -24.56
CA ARG A 3 -8.94 -129.05 -24.65
C ARG A 3 -9.18 -127.53 -24.87
N GLY A 4 -10.12 -127.11 -25.73
CA GLY A 4 -10.81 -125.82 -25.54
C GLY A 4 -11.91 -125.95 -24.45
N PRO A 5 -12.91 -125.06 -24.31
CA PRO A 5 -13.21 -123.80 -25.03
C PRO A 5 -13.86 -122.70 -24.11
N ARG A 6 -14.54 -121.71 -24.75
CA ARG A 6 -15.64 -120.82 -24.27
C ARG A 6 -15.20 -119.43 -23.77
N GLY A 7 -15.81 -118.30 -24.14
CA GLY A 7 -16.97 -117.93 -24.97
C GLY A 7 -16.99 -116.38 -25.04
N LEU A 8 -17.24 -115.75 -26.19
CA LEU A 8 -18.54 -115.25 -26.69
C LEU A 8 -19.35 -114.39 -25.69
N ARG A 9 -19.51 -113.10 -26.05
CA ARG A 9 -20.71 -112.21 -26.04
C ARG A 9 -20.28 -110.76 -25.76
N SER A 10 -20.42 -109.78 -26.66
CA SER A 10 -21.60 -109.17 -27.32
C SER A 10 -22.48 -108.33 -26.39
N GLU A 11 -22.68 -107.06 -26.79
CA GLU A 11 -23.74 -106.05 -26.49
C GLU A 11 -23.06 -104.69 -26.21
N VAL A 12 -23.07 -103.63 -27.02
CA VAL A 12 -24.07 -102.94 -27.88
C VAL A 12 -25.13 -102.14 -27.08
N GLN A 13 -25.15 -100.81 -27.37
CA GLN A 13 -26.20 -99.78 -27.15
C GLN A 13 -26.22 -99.10 -25.76
N HIS A 14 -26.46 -97.78 -25.59
CA HIS A 14 -26.93 -96.71 -26.47
C HIS A 14 -26.76 -95.32 -25.81
N THR A 15 -27.05 -94.25 -26.58
CA THR A 15 -27.36 -92.84 -26.24
C THR A 15 -26.16 -91.87 -26.16
N ARG A 16 -25.97 -90.88 -27.05
CA ARG A 16 -26.79 -89.76 -27.58
C ARG A 16 -26.59 -88.47 -26.76
N GLY A 17 -25.89 -87.51 -27.35
CA GLY A 17 -26.28 -86.10 -27.28
C GLY A 17 -25.31 -85.11 -26.61
N TYR A 18 -24.94 -84.10 -27.40
CA TYR A 18 -24.72 -82.69 -27.04
C TYR A 18 -23.51 -82.27 -26.20
N GLY A 19 -22.89 -81.17 -26.64
CA GLY A 19 -22.17 -80.26 -25.75
C GLY A 19 -20.73 -79.95 -26.14
N GLY A 20 -20.53 -79.25 -27.26
CA GLY A 20 -19.38 -78.35 -27.35
C GLY A 20 -19.63 -77.09 -26.52
N GLU A 21 -18.54 -76.38 -26.22
CA GLU A 21 -18.44 -75.03 -25.62
C GLU A 21 -18.16 -74.95 -24.10
N ASP A 22 -16.88 -74.94 -23.74
CA ASP A 22 -16.36 -74.42 -22.46
C ASP A 22 -15.28 -73.34 -22.70
N ILE A 23 -15.66 -72.26 -23.38
CA ILE A 23 -14.87 -70.99 -23.43
C ILE A 23 -15.77 -69.77 -23.08
N SER A 24 -16.99 -70.01 -22.59
CA SER A 24 -17.96 -68.94 -22.27
C SER A 24 -17.91 -68.43 -20.81
N GLY A 25 -17.21 -69.13 -19.91
CA GLY A 25 -17.18 -68.80 -18.48
C GLY A 25 -16.35 -67.55 -18.11
N CYS A 26 -15.23 -67.29 -18.79
CA CYS A 26 -14.29 -66.24 -18.37
C CYS A 26 -14.58 -64.83 -18.92
N LEU A 27 -15.63 -64.65 -19.74
CA LEU A 27 -15.99 -63.35 -20.33
C LEU A 27 -17.22 -62.71 -19.68
N ARG A 28 -17.90 -63.40 -18.74
CA ARG A 28 -19.14 -62.90 -18.13
C ARG A 28 -18.92 -62.13 -16.81
N ASP A 29 -17.81 -62.35 -16.12
CA ASP A 29 -17.55 -61.72 -14.81
C ASP A 29 -16.85 -60.35 -14.88
N ALA A 30 -16.26 -59.98 -16.02
CA ALA A 30 -15.58 -58.68 -16.16
C ALA A 30 -16.49 -57.52 -16.61
N GLY A 31 -17.76 -57.79 -16.93
CA GLY A 31 -18.71 -56.81 -17.48
C GLY A 31 -19.77 -56.29 -16.48
N ALA A 32 -19.84 -56.83 -15.26
CA ALA A 32 -20.96 -56.64 -14.36
C ALA A 32 -20.66 -55.82 -13.08
N GLU A 33 -19.47 -55.21 -12.95
CA GLU A 33 -19.07 -54.52 -11.71
C GLU A 33 -18.83 -53.00 -11.85
N VAL A 34 -19.36 -52.34 -12.90
CA VAL A 34 -19.17 -50.88 -13.10
C VAL A 34 -20.49 -50.09 -13.16
N VAL A 35 -21.62 -50.66 -12.74
CA VAL A 35 -22.90 -49.92 -12.71
C VAL A 35 -23.67 -50.17 -11.41
N ALA A 36 -23.09 -49.78 -10.28
CA ALA A 36 -23.87 -49.46 -9.07
C ALA A 36 -22.99 -48.75 -8.02
N LYS A 37 -22.96 -47.41 -8.07
CA LYS A 37 -22.98 -46.48 -6.91
C LYS A 37 -22.49 -45.09 -7.31
N SER A 38 -23.42 -44.24 -7.74
CA SER A 38 -23.37 -42.80 -7.48
C SER A 38 -24.78 -42.21 -7.63
N GLN A 39 -25.60 -42.39 -6.58
CA GLN A 39 -26.73 -41.48 -6.36
C GLN A 39 -26.16 -40.14 -5.86
N GLY A 40 -25.70 -39.31 -6.79
CA GLY A 40 -25.36 -37.91 -6.55
C GLY A 40 -26.52 -37.03 -7.00
N SER A 41 -27.17 -36.39 -6.05
CA SER A 41 -28.21 -35.37 -6.30
C SER A 41 -27.63 -34.22 -7.13
N LEU A 42 -27.99 -34.15 -8.41
CA LEU A 42 -27.74 -33.01 -9.29
C LEU A 42 -28.63 -31.85 -8.83
N MET A 43 -28.09 -30.98 -7.98
CA MET A 43 -28.72 -29.69 -7.72
C MET A 43 -28.74 -28.88 -9.02
N LYS A 44 -29.95 -28.55 -9.46
CA LYS A 44 -30.19 -27.56 -10.52
C LYS A 44 -29.71 -26.20 -10.00
N THR A 45 -28.53 -25.78 -10.42
CA THR A 45 -28.11 -24.39 -10.30
C THR A 45 -28.60 -23.64 -11.53
N ASP A 46 -29.58 -22.76 -11.32
CA ASP A 46 -30.07 -21.81 -12.32
C ASP A 46 -28.91 -20.98 -12.90
N LEU A 47 -28.72 -21.10 -14.22
CA LEU A 47 -27.77 -20.30 -15.00
C LEU A 47 -28.46 -19.10 -15.65
N SER A 48 -29.15 -18.30 -14.85
CA SER A 48 -29.89 -17.13 -15.34
C SER A 48 -29.48 -15.88 -14.57
N ARG A 49 -28.30 -15.33 -14.90
CA ARG A 49 -28.05 -13.89 -14.72
C ARG A 49 -27.11 -13.32 -15.78
N PRO A 50 -27.51 -12.22 -16.47
CA PRO A 50 -26.68 -11.57 -17.45
C PRO A 50 -25.69 -10.65 -16.71
N MET A 51 -24.39 -10.87 -16.90
CA MET A 51 -23.36 -9.91 -16.47
C MET A 51 -22.89 -9.14 -17.69
N ALA A 52 -23.20 -7.84 -17.66
CA ALA A 52 -22.76 -6.84 -18.61
C ALA A 52 -21.23 -6.73 -18.60
N MET A 53 -20.68 -6.66 -19.81
CA MET A 53 -19.26 -6.57 -20.11
C MET A 53 -18.76 -5.12 -19.97
N ALA A 54 -17.67 -4.92 -19.24
CA ALA A 54 -16.74 -3.80 -19.37
C ALA A 54 -15.46 -4.20 -18.62
N GLY A 55 -14.24 -4.26 -19.16
CA GLY A 55 -13.68 -4.10 -20.50
C GLY A 55 -12.17 -4.21 -20.31
N GLY A 56 -11.48 -5.15 -20.99
CA GLY A 56 -10.01 -5.25 -20.96
C GLY A 56 -9.43 -6.67 -21.09
N GLU A 57 -10.00 -7.66 -20.39
CA GLU A 57 -9.43 -9.02 -20.30
C GLU A 57 -10.21 -10.08 -21.11
N THR A 58 -11.22 -9.64 -21.86
CA THR A 58 -12.15 -10.51 -22.60
C THR A 58 -11.50 -11.17 -23.81
N SER A 59 -10.44 -10.60 -24.41
CA SER A 59 -9.85 -11.12 -25.64
C SER A 59 -9.17 -12.47 -25.46
N GLU A 60 -8.42 -12.64 -24.37
CA GLU A 60 -7.69 -13.90 -24.11
C GLU A 60 -8.65 -15.00 -23.66
N LEU A 61 -9.65 -14.65 -22.84
CA LEU A 61 -10.72 -15.57 -22.46
C LEU A 61 -11.62 -15.97 -23.64
N LEU A 62 -11.86 -15.07 -24.59
CA LEU A 62 -12.58 -15.40 -25.83
C LEU A 62 -11.74 -16.28 -26.75
N ALA A 63 -10.42 -16.05 -26.83
CA ALA A 63 -9.52 -16.88 -27.61
C ALA A 63 -9.44 -18.31 -27.05
N LEU A 64 -9.27 -18.46 -25.73
CA LEU A 64 -9.28 -19.75 -25.05
C LEU A 64 -10.62 -20.48 -25.17
N ARG A 65 -11.74 -19.73 -25.14
CA ARG A 65 -13.08 -20.29 -25.34
C ARG A 65 -13.29 -20.78 -26.77
N ALA A 66 -12.85 -20.01 -27.77
CA ALA A 66 -12.91 -20.42 -29.16
C ALA A 66 -12.08 -21.69 -29.42
N GLU A 67 -10.87 -21.76 -28.85
CA GLU A 67 -10.03 -22.95 -28.93
C GLU A 67 -10.70 -24.18 -28.28
N LEU A 68 -11.35 -23.99 -27.13
CA LEU A 68 -12.10 -25.05 -26.45
C LEU A 68 -13.29 -25.54 -27.29
N GLU A 69 -14.04 -24.65 -27.91
CA GLU A 69 -15.17 -24.99 -28.77
C GLU A 69 -14.72 -25.76 -30.03
N ASP A 70 -13.60 -25.35 -30.64
CA ASP A 70 -13.06 -26.05 -31.82
C ASP A 70 -12.49 -27.42 -31.47
N ARG A 71 -11.82 -27.58 -30.32
CA ARG A 71 -11.37 -28.91 -29.86
C ARG A 71 -12.54 -29.82 -29.50
N ASN A 72 -13.64 -29.27 -28.98
CA ASN A 72 -14.85 -30.04 -28.66
C ASN A 72 -15.58 -30.51 -29.94
N ARG A 73 -15.57 -29.70 -31.00
CA ARG A 73 -16.04 -30.13 -32.34
C ARG A 73 -15.19 -31.26 -32.89
N ALA A 74 -13.86 -31.15 -32.80
CA ALA A 74 -12.95 -32.21 -33.21
C ALA A 74 -13.19 -33.51 -32.42
N PHE A 75 -13.47 -33.42 -31.12
CA PHE A 75 -13.77 -34.57 -30.27
C PHE A 75 -15.06 -35.30 -30.68
N LYS A 76 -16.13 -34.56 -30.97
CA LYS A 76 -17.39 -35.14 -31.46
C LYS A 76 -17.23 -35.80 -32.83
N ALA A 77 -16.38 -35.25 -33.69
CA ALA A 77 -16.05 -35.87 -34.98
C ALA A 77 -15.30 -37.19 -34.79
N LEU A 78 -14.35 -37.24 -33.85
CA LEU A 78 -13.60 -38.45 -33.52
C LEU A 78 -14.52 -39.56 -32.98
N GLN A 79 -15.46 -39.20 -32.10
CA GLN A 79 -16.42 -40.14 -31.52
C GLN A 79 -17.29 -40.80 -32.60
N ARG A 80 -17.83 -40.02 -33.54
CA ARG A 80 -18.62 -40.56 -34.67
C ARG A 80 -17.81 -41.51 -35.56
N ASN A 81 -16.52 -41.23 -35.72
CA ASN A 81 -15.63 -42.08 -36.52
C ASN A 81 -15.37 -43.42 -35.82
N TYR A 82 -15.17 -43.39 -34.50
CA TYR A 82 -15.03 -44.60 -33.69
C TYR A 82 -16.29 -45.49 -33.76
N ASP A 83 -17.49 -44.89 -33.62
CA ASP A 83 -18.76 -45.62 -33.70
C ASP A 83 -18.95 -46.29 -35.08
N SER A 84 -18.55 -45.60 -36.16
CA SER A 84 -18.57 -46.13 -37.52
C SER A 84 -17.66 -47.36 -37.68
N VAL A 85 -16.40 -47.26 -37.25
CA VAL A 85 -15.42 -48.36 -37.32
C VAL A 85 -15.86 -49.55 -36.46
N SER A 86 -16.44 -49.29 -35.28
CA SER A 86 -16.99 -50.35 -34.43
C SER A 86 -18.14 -51.11 -35.10
N SER A 87 -18.95 -50.45 -35.94
CA SER A 87 -20.04 -51.12 -36.66
C SER A 87 -19.53 -52.06 -37.76
N VAL A 88 -18.47 -51.67 -38.47
CA VAL A 88 -17.82 -52.50 -39.50
C VAL A 88 -17.23 -53.76 -38.87
N GLY A 89 -16.55 -53.62 -37.73
CA GLY A 89 -16.00 -54.77 -37.00
C GLY A 89 -17.06 -55.74 -36.46
N ALA A 90 -18.34 -55.35 -36.37
CA ALA A 90 -19.44 -56.26 -36.04
C ALA A 90 -19.88 -57.06 -37.27
N ALA A 91 -20.00 -56.42 -38.43
CA ALA A 91 -20.34 -57.07 -39.70
C ALA A 91 -19.30 -58.14 -40.10
N ASP A 92 -18.01 -57.83 -39.96
CA ASP A 92 -16.92 -58.77 -40.28
C ASP A 92 -16.95 -60.04 -39.41
N ARG A 93 -17.43 -59.93 -38.16
CA ARG A 93 -17.58 -61.09 -37.25
C ARG A 93 -18.70 -62.01 -37.71
N GLU A 94 -19.81 -61.47 -38.20
CA GLU A 94 -20.92 -62.25 -38.74
C GLU A 94 -20.50 -62.98 -40.03
N GLU A 95 -19.76 -62.32 -40.92
CA GLU A 95 -19.22 -62.95 -42.14
C GLU A 95 -18.26 -64.10 -41.81
N LEU A 96 -17.37 -63.93 -40.84
CA LEU A 96 -16.48 -64.99 -40.36
C LEU A 96 -17.25 -66.18 -39.77
N GLN A 97 -18.35 -65.92 -39.06
CA GLN A 97 -19.18 -66.99 -38.51
C GLN A 97 -19.89 -67.76 -39.63
N MET A 98 -20.33 -67.08 -40.69
CA MET A 98 -20.89 -67.71 -41.88
C MET A 98 -19.85 -68.55 -42.64
N LEU A 99 -18.64 -68.03 -42.83
CA LEU A 99 -17.54 -68.77 -43.48
C LEU A 99 -17.15 -70.03 -42.71
N ARG A 100 -17.08 -69.97 -41.38
CA ARG A 100 -16.82 -71.16 -40.54
C ARG A 100 -17.89 -72.23 -40.71
N LYS A 101 -19.17 -71.85 -40.75
CA LYS A 101 -20.27 -72.80 -41.01
C LYS A 101 -20.12 -73.46 -42.38
N ARG A 102 -19.88 -72.68 -43.43
CA ARG A 102 -19.64 -73.21 -44.78
C ARG A 102 -18.46 -74.18 -44.83
N TYR A 103 -17.35 -73.86 -44.17
CA TYR A 103 -16.20 -74.76 -44.07
C TYR A 103 -16.57 -76.09 -43.41
N THR A 104 -17.32 -76.06 -42.30
CA THR A 104 -17.75 -77.31 -41.64
C THR A 104 -18.74 -78.11 -42.49
N ASP A 105 -19.53 -77.46 -43.34
CA ASP A 105 -20.46 -78.14 -44.23
C ASP A 105 -19.72 -78.78 -45.41
N PHE A 106 -18.74 -78.10 -46.01
CA PHE A 106 -17.88 -78.67 -47.05
C PHE A 106 -17.03 -79.84 -46.53
N ASP A 107 -16.51 -79.77 -45.31
CA ASP A 107 -15.71 -80.84 -44.71
C ASP A 107 -16.54 -82.12 -44.49
N LYS A 108 -17.82 -81.96 -44.07
CA LYS A 108 -18.77 -83.08 -43.99
C LYS A 108 -19.08 -83.67 -45.36
N GLU A 109 -19.34 -82.82 -46.36
CA GLU A 109 -19.62 -83.26 -47.72
C GLU A 109 -18.42 -84.02 -48.33
N ALA A 110 -17.20 -83.54 -48.10
CA ALA A 110 -15.97 -84.23 -48.50
C ALA A 110 -15.83 -85.62 -47.85
N LEU A 111 -16.10 -85.73 -46.54
CA LEU A 111 -16.08 -87.00 -45.83
C LEU A 111 -17.14 -87.99 -46.33
N ASP A 112 -18.34 -87.49 -46.67
CA ASP A 112 -19.41 -88.34 -47.19
C ASP A 112 -19.12 -88.79 -48.63
N LEU A 113 -18.57 -87.91 -49.48
CA LEU A 113 -18.07 -88.28 -50.80
C LEU A 113 -16.91 -89.27 -50.74
N GLN A 114 -16.02 -89.16 -49.75
CA GLN A 114 -14.95 -90.13 -49.53
C GLN A 114 -15.49 -91.51 -49.16
N LYS A 115 -16.48 -91.58 -48.26
CA LYS A 115 -17.16 -92.86 -47.92
C LYS A 115 -17.86 -93.47 -49.13
N ASP A 116 -18.52 -92.66 -49.95
CA ASP A 116 -19.17 -93.12 -51.17
C ASP A 116 -18.14 -93.60 -52.21
N ASN A 117 -16.99 -92.93 -52.32
CA ASN A 117 -15.88 -93.35 -53.17
C ASN A 117 -15.31 -94.71 -52.71
N ASP A 118 -15.08 -94.90 -51.41
CA ASP A 118 -14.65 -96.17 -50.84
C ASP A 118 -15.67 -97.29 -51.08
N ARG A 119 -16.96 -96.98 -50.96
CA ARG A 119 -18.06 -97.91 -51.24
C ARG A 119 -18.12 -98.29 -52.72
N LEU A 120 -18.01 -97.32 -53.63
CA LEU A 120 -18.00 -97.56 -55.08
C LEU A 120 -16.74 -98.32 -55.51
N ASN A 121 -15.58 -98.00 -54.96
CA ASN A 121 -14.33 -98.74 -55.20
C ASN A 121 -14.43 -100.19 -54.72
N LYS A 122 -15.10 -100.42 -53.59
CA LYS A 122 -15.39 -101.78 -53.11
C LYS A 122 -16.33 -102.51 -54.08
N GLN A 123 -17.41 -101.86 -54.52
CA GLN A 123 -18.32 -102.43 -55.54
C GLN A 123 -17.61 -102.71 -56.87
N LEU A 124 -16.69 -101.84 -57.30
CA LEU A 124 -15.83 -102.01 -58.48
C LEU A 124 -14.93 -103.25 -58.34
N ARG A 125 -14.31 -103.45 -57.17
CA ARG A 125 -13.50 -104.64 -56.89
C ARG A 125 -14.35 -105.90 -56.85
N ASP A 126 -15.54 -105.83 -56.26
CA ASP A 126 -16.47 -106.95 -56.16
C ASP A 126 -17.04 -107.33 -57.56
N GLN A 127 -17.35 -106.35 -58.41
CA GLN A 127 -17.74 -106.57 -59.81
C GLN A 127 -16.56 -107.06 -60.68
N SER A 128 -15.35 -106.52 -60.45
CA SER A 128 -14.10 -106.98 -61.06
C SER A 128 -13.81 -108.45 -60.76
N GLN A 129 -14.28 -108.98 -59.63
CA GLN A 129 -14.15 -110.40 -59.28
C GLN A 129 -15.28 -111.26 -59.88
N GLN A 130 -16.39 -110.67 -60.33
CA GLN A 130 -17.58 -111.42 -60.75
C GLN A 130 -17.82 -111.47 -62.27
N GLN A 131 -17.32 -110.55 -63.11
CA GLN A 131 -17.60 -110.61 -64.55
C GLN A 131 -16.48 -110.05 -65.45
N SER A 132 -15.90 -110.94 -66.27
CA SER A 132 -15.08 -110.63 -67.45
C SER A 132 -15.90 -110.16 -68.67
N ALA A 133 -17.11 -109.62 -68.48
CA ALA A 133 -18.04 -109.32 -69.57
C ALA A 133 -18.95 -108.11 -69.27
N ALA A 134 -18.37 -106.94 -68.99
CA ALA A 134 -19.05 -105.64 -69.09
C ALA A 134 -18.01 -104.51 -69.21
N SER A 135 -17.42 -104.33 -70.40
CA SER A 135 -16.38 -103.29 -70.62
C SER A 135 -16.93 -101.86 -70.51
N GLY A 136 -18.22 -101.65 -70.72
CA GLY A 136 -18.87 -100.33 -70.63
C GLY A 136 -19.02 -99.81 -69.20
N ASP A 137 -19.43 -100.66 -68.27
CA ASP A 137 -19.68 -100.26 -66.88
C ASP A 137 -18.38 -99.96 -66.12
N ARG A 138 -17.30 -100.71 -66.43
CA ARG A 138 -15.97 -100.46 -65.87
C ARG A 138 -15.42 -99.09 -66.31
N GLN A 139 -15.55 -98.73 -67.59
CA GLN A 139 -15.12 -97.41 -68.08
C GLN A 139 -15.95 -96.27 -67.46
N GLN A 140 -17.26 -96.45 -67.29
CA GLN A 140 -18.09 -95.45 -66.61
C GLN A 140 -17.72 -95.28 -65.12
N LEU A 141 -17.37 -96.37 -64.44
CA LEU A 141 -16.93 -96.34 -63.05
C LEU A 141 -15.54 -95.71 -62.89
N GLU A 142 -14.59 -95.97 -63.80
CA GLU A 142 -13.28 -95.29 -63.85
C GLU A 142 -13.42 -93.78 -64.14
N GLN A 143 -14.34 -93.39 -65.02
CA GLN A 143 -14.65 -91.98 -65.26
C GLN A 143 -15.26 -91.30 -64.02
N ARG A 144 -16.15 -91.99 -63.30
CA ARG A 144 -16.73 -91.47 -62.05
C ARG A 144 -15.68 -91.37 -60.93
N ALA A 145 -14.79 -92.35 -60.82
CA ALA A 145 -13.69 -92.33 -59.85
C ALA A 145 -12.71 -91.18 -60.13
N SER A 146 -12.29 -90.99 -61.38
CA SER A 146 -11.40 -89.88 -61.76
C SER A 146 -12.07 -88.50 -61.64
N GLN A 147 -13.37 -88.39 -61.91
CA GLN A 147 -14.14 -87.17 -61.62
C GLN A 147 -14.25 -86.91 -60.11
N ALA A 148 -14.44 -87.94 -59.29
CA ALA A 148 -14.47 -87.81 -57.84
C ALA A 148 -13.10 -87.42 -57.27
N GLU A 149 -12.00 -87.98 -57.76
CA GLU A 149 -10.64 -87.59 -57.38
C GLU A 149 -10.33 -86.13 -57.73
N ARG A 150 -10.72 -85.66 -58.92
CA ARG A 150 -10.60 -84.25 -59.29
C ARG A 150 -11.39 -83.35 -58.34
N LYS A 151 -12.65 -83.70 -58.06
CA LYS A 151 -13.49 -82.95 -57.10
C LYS A 151 -12.88 -82.93 -55.70
N VAL A 152 -12.31 -84.04 -55.23
CA VAL A 152 -11.63 -84.10 -53.92
C VAL A 152 -10.42 -83.17 -53.91
N LYS A 153 -9.63 -83.14 -54.99
CA LYS A 153 -8.50 -82.23 -55.12
C LYS A 153 -8.93 -80.76 -55.13
N ASP A 154 -9.95 -80.42 -55.92
CA ASP A 154 -10.51 -79.06 -56.00
C ASP A 154 -11.07 -78.61 -54.63
N LEU A 155 -11.73 -79.52 -53.89
CA LEU A 155 -12.23 -79.27 -52.54
C LEU A 155 -11.09 -79.11 -51.51
N GLN A 156 -10.02 -79.89 -51.62
CA GLN A 156 -8.83 -79.74 -50.76
C GLN A 156 -8.13 -78.40 -51.00
N GLU A 157 -7.96 -78.00 -52.26
CA GLU A 157 -7.41 -76.69 -52.62
C GLU A 157 -8.29 -75.56 -52.07
N ALA A 158 -9.61 -75.62 -52.28
CA ALA A 158 -10.57 -74.66 -51.72
C ALA A 158 -10.55 -74.61 -50.18
N ALA A 159 -10.37 -75.76 -49.51
CA ALA A 159 -10.25 -75.82 -48.05
C ALA A 159 -8.94 -75.17 -47.55
N THR A 160 -7.84 -75.32 -48.28
CA THR A 160 -6.57 -74.64 -47.95
C THR A 160 -6.66 -73.14 -48.15
N ASP A 161 -7.30 -72.68 -49.22
CA ASP A 161 -7.54 -71.26 -49.49
C ASP A 161 -8.47 -70.64 -48.44
N ALA A 162 -9.56 -71.32 -48.08
CA ALA A 162 -10.47 -70.89 -47.02
C ALA A 162 -9.76 -70.79 -45.66
N LYS A 163 -8.86 -71.73 -45.34
CA LYS A 163 -8.06 -71.71 -44.11
C LYS A 163 -7.08 -70.54 -44.10
N LYS A 164 -6.48 -70.22 -45.24
CA LYS A 164 -5.59 -69.06 -45.38
C LYS A 164 -6.38 -67.75 -45.20
N GLN A 165 -7.51 -67.60 -45.88
CA GLN A 165 -8.40 -66.45 -45.71
C GLN A 165 -8.88 -66.27 -44.26
N LEU A 166 -9.19 -67.37 -43.57
CA LEU A 166 -9.56 -67.34 -42.15
C LEU A 166 -8.43 -66.81 -41.26
N LYS A 167 -7.19 -67.20 -41.54
CA LYS A 167 -6.02 -66.74 -40.79
C LYS A 167 -5.76 -65.25 -41.03
N ASP A 168 -5.83 -64.81 -42.29
CA ASP A 168 -5.63 -63.41 -42.67
C ASP A 168 -6.70 -62.50 -42.03
N LEU A 169 -7.97 -62.94 -42.03
CA LEU A 169 -9.07 -62.22 -41.35
C LEU A 169 -8.90 -62.18 -39.82
N GLN A 170 -8.38 -63.25 -39.20
CA GLN A 170 -8.08 -63.26 -37.77
C GLN A 170 -6.95 -62.28 -37.40
N GLU A 171 -5.91 -62.19 -38.23
CA GLU A 171 -4.81 -61.23 -38.03
C GLU A 171 -5.28 -59.79 -38.22
N MET A 172 -6.10 -59.52 -39.25
CA MET A 172 -6.74 -58.21 -39.42
C MET A 172 -7.57 -57.81 -38.20
N LEU A 173 -8.44 -58.70 -37.71
CA LEU A 173 -9.26 -58.42 -36.52
C LEU A 173 -8.43 -58.15 -35.26
N LYS A 174 -7.31 -58.86 -35.08
CA LYS A 174 -6.38 -58.57 -33.98
C LYS A 174 -5.80 -57.17 -34.14
N SER A 175 -5.32 -56.83 -35.33
CA SER A 175 -4.74 -55.50 -35.59
C SER A 175 -5.75 -54.35 -35.38
N GLU A 176 -7.00 -54.53 -35.80
CA GLU A 176 -8.06 -53.53 -35.59
C GLU A 176 -8.46 -53.40 -34.12
N ARG A 177 -8.46 -54.50 -33.37
CA ARG A 177 -8.67 -54.48 -31.92
C ARG A 177 -7.57 -53.71 -31.19
N ASP A 178 -6.31 -53.92 -31.56
CA ASP A 178 -5.17 -53.24 -30.97
C ASP A 178 -5.21 -51.73 -31.27
N LYS A 179 -5.55 -51.35 -32.51
CA LYS A 179 -5.78 -49.94 -32.90
C LYS A 179 -6.93 -49.32 -32.10
N SER A 180 -8.06 -50.00 -32.00
CA SER A 180 -9.22 -49.53 -31.23
C SER A 180 -8.86 -49.32 -29.76
N GLN A 181 -8.10 -50.24 -29.16
CA GLN A 181 -7.65 -50.11 -27.78
C GLN A 181 -6.66 -48.95 -27.58
N ALA A 182 -5.78 -48.70 -28.55
CA ALA A 182 -4.88 -47.54 -28.54
C ALA A 182 -5.65 -46.22 -28.62
N VAL A 183 -6.66 -46.13 -29.50
CA VAL A 183 -7.54 -44.96 -29.62
C VAL A 183 -8.32 -44.72 -28.32
N ALA A 184 -8.87 -45.78 -27.71
CA ALA A 184 -9.56 -45.67 -26.43
C ALA A 184 -8.65 -45.14 -25.31
N LYS A 185 -7.40 -45.60 -25.24
CA LYS A 185 -6.40 -45.05 -24.30
C LYS A 185 -6.13 -43.57 -24.57
N GLN A 186 -5.94 -43.16 -25.82
CA GLN A 186 -5.78 -41.75 -26.19
C GLN A 186 -7.01 -40.90 -25.79
N LEU A 187 -8.22 -41.43 -25.97
CA LEU A 187 -9.45 -40.76 -25.55
C LEU A 187 -9.46 -40.50 -24.04
N THR A 188 -9.12 -41.50 -23.23
CA THR A 188 -9.08 -41.34 -21.77
C THR A 188 -8.00 -40.35 -21.31
N LEU A 189 -6.82 -40.33 -21.96
CA LEU A 189 -5.76 -39.38 -21.65
C LEU A 189 -6.16 -37.95 -22.02
N SER A 190 -6.81 -37.76 -23.18
CA SER A 190 -7.29 -36.45 -23.60
C SER A 190 -8.44 -35.93 -22.73
N GLN A 191 -9.33 -36.80 -22.24
CA GLN A 191 -10.35 -36.44 -21.25
C GLN A 191 -9.72 -35.95 -19.93
N ARG A 192 -8.75 -36.70 -19.38
CA ARG A 192 -8.04 -36.28 -18.16
C ARG A 192 -7.30 -34.95 -18.35
N ALA A 193 -6.66 -34.75 -19.50
CA ALA A 193 -6.01 -33.48 -19.82
C ALA A 193 -7.01 -32.32 -19.92
N ALA A 194 -8.20 -32.55 -20.47
CA ALA A 194 -9.26 -31.55 -20.52
C ALA A 194 -9.81 -31.23 -19.11
N GLU A 195 -9.97 -32.23 -18.25
CA GLU A 195 -10.38 -32.05 -16.85
C GLU A 195 -9.35 -31.24 -16.05
N SER A 196 -8.05 -31.56 -16.16
CA SER A 196 -6.95 -30.81 -15.53
C SER A 196 -6.95 -29.34 -15.95
N ARG A 197 -7.04 -29.08 -17.26
CA ARG A 197 -7.11 -27.71 -17.77
C ARG A 197 -8.37 -26.99 -17.33
N GLY A 198 -9.49 -27.70 -17.20
CA GLY A 198 -10.73 -27.15 -16.64
C GLY A 198 -10.55 -26.69 -15.19
N GLN A 199 -9.83 -27.47 -14.38
CA GLN A 199 -9.49 -27.11 -12.99
C GLN A 199 -8.54 -25.91 -12.94
N GLU A 200 -7.46 -25.91 -13.74
CA GLU A 200 -6.53 -24.78 -13.86
C GLU A 200 -7.26 -23.48 -14.26
N LEU A 201 -8.24 -23.56 -15.15
CA LEU A 201 -9.01 -22.40 -15.61
C LEU A 201 -9.94 -21.87 -14.50
N GLU A 202 -10.53 -22.75 -13.68
CA GLU A 202 -11.30 -22.33 -12.50
C GLU A 202 -10.42 -21.74 -11.39
N GLU A 203 -9.21 -22.28 -11.17
CA GLU A 203 -8.22 -21.71 -10.26
C GLU A 203 -7.77 -20.32 -10.72
N LEU A 204 -7.46 -20.16 -12.01
CA LEU A 204 -7.12 -18.86 -12.60
C LEU A 204 -8.27 -17.85 -12.40
N LYS A 205 -9.52 -18.25 -12.65
CA LYS A 205 -10.69 -17.39 -12.37
C LYS A 205 -10.79 -17.00 -10.90
N ALA A 206 -10.50 -17.91 -9.97
CA ALA A 206 -10.51 -17.61 -8.54
C ALA A 206 -9.42 -16.59 -8.17
N VAL A 207 -8.21 -16.74 -8.72
CA VAL A 207 -7.10 -15.79 -8.54
C VAL A 207 -7.47 -14.42 -9.12
N THR A 208 -8.03 -14.34 -10.32
CA THR A 208 -8.45 -13.06 -10.92
C THR A 208 -9.55 -12.38 -10.09
N ARG A 209 -10.49 -13.14 -9.52
CA ARG A 209 -11.50 -12.59 -8.58
C ARG A 209 -10.86 -12.06 -7.30
N ALA A 210 -9.88 -12.77 -6.74
CA ALA A 210 -9.18 -12.32 -5.55
C ALA A 210 -8.37 -11.04 -5.83
N GLN A 211 -7.71 -10.97 -7.00
CA GLN A 211 -6.99 -9.77 -7.45
C GLN A 211 -7.92 -8.59 -7.68
N SER A 212 -9.08 -8.78 -8.32
CA SER A 212 -10.04 -7.68 -8.54
C SER A 212 -10.66 -7.18 -7.24
N GLN A 213 -10.93 -8.07 -6.28
CA GLN A 213 -11.35 -7.67 -4.93
C GLN A 213 -10.24 -6.91 -4.18
N GLY A 214 -8.99 -7.35 -4.30
CA GLY A 214 -7.82 -6.65 -3.74
C GLY A 214 -7.64 -5.25 -4.34
N ALA A 215 -7.78 -5.12 -5.66
CA ALA A 215 -7.72 -3.83 -6.36
C ALA A 215 -8.85 -2.89 -5.91
N ALA A 216 -10.09 -3.38 -5.81
CA ALA A 216 -11.21 -2.57 -5.33
C ALA A 216 -11.03 -2.09 -3.88
N ALA A 217 -10.46 -2.93 -3.01
CA ALA A 217 -10.14 -2.54 -1.64
C ALA A 217 -9.04 -1.47 -1.57
N ALA A 218 -7.99 -1.60 -2.40
CA ALA A 218 -6.92 -0.61 -2.51
C ALA A 218 -7.44 0.73 -3.06
N GLU A 219 -8.33 0.71 -4.06
CA GLU A 219 -8.98 1.91 -4.58
C GLU A 219 -9.85 2.62 -3.53
N ALA A 220 -10.60 1.85 -2.72
CA ALA A 220 -11.38 2.41 -1.62
C ALA A 220 -10.48 3.10 -0.57
N GLN A 221 -9.36 2.49 -0.19
CA GLN A 221 -8.38 3.10 0.70
C GLN A 221 -7.77 4.38 0.11
N LEU A 222 -7.46 4.38 -1.19
CA LEU A 222 -6.95 5.57 -1.87
C LEU A 222 -7.99 6.70 -1.90
N GLN A 223 -9.28 6.38 -2.10
CA GLN A 223 -10.35 7.38 -2.00
C GLN A 223 -10.49 7.92 -0.57
N GLU A 224 -10.43 7.05 0.44
CA GLU A 224 -10.49 7.47 1.84
C GLU A 224 -9.33 8.40 2.19
N LEU A 225 -8.09 8.04 1.83
CA LEU A 225 -6.91 8.88 2.05
C LEU A 225 -7.00 10.22 1.33
N ARG A 226 -7.56 10.27 0.10
CA ARG A 226 -7.80 11.54 -0.61
C ARG A 226 -8.78 12.43 0.15
N VAL A 227 -9.85 11.87 0.69
CA VAL A 227 -10.82 12.62 1.51
C VAL A 227 -10.17 13.11 2.81
N GLN A 228 -9.39 12.27 3.48
CA GLN A 228 -8.64 12.67 4.68
C GLN A 228 -7.66 13.81 4.38
N LEU A 229 -6.93 13.75 3.26
CA LEU A 229 -5.99 14.78 2.83
C LEU A 229 -6.71 16.10 2.50
N ALA A 230 -7.85 16.05 1.80
CA ALA A 230 -8.66 17.23 1.51
C ALA A 230 -9.19 17.88 2.81
N ASN A 231 -9.65 17.08 3.77
CA ASN A 231 -10.11 17.57 5.07
C ASN A 231 -8.96 18.19 5.88
N ALA A 232 -7.77 17.58 5.88
CA ALA A 232 -6.59 18.13 6.54
C ALA A 232 -6.16 19.46 5.91
N HIS A 233 -6.19 19.55 4.58
CA HIS A 233 -5.89 20.79 3.85
C HIS A 233 -6.89 21.89 4.19
N SER A 234 -8.19 21.60 4.18
CA SER A 234 -9.23 22.56 4.57
C SER A 234 -9.07 23.06 6.01
N ARG A 235 -8.71 22.17 6.96
CA ARG A 235 -8.40 22.56 8.34
C ARG A 235 -7.17 23.47 8.42
N ALA A 236 -6.11 23.16 7.68
CA ALA A 236 -4.91 23.98 7.64
C ALA A 236 -5.18 25.37 7.04
N GLU A 237 -5.94 25.45 5.96
CA GLU A 237 -6.38 26.72 5.37
C GLU A 237 -7.24 27.54 6.35
N GLN A 238 -8.13 26.88 7.10
CA GLN A 238 -8.94 27.55 8.11
C GLN A 238 -8.08 28.10 9.25
N GLN A 239 -7.13 27.31 9.76
CA GLN A 239 -6.18 27.76 10.79
C GLN A 239 -5.32 28.94 10.30
N LEU A 240 -4.88 28.91 9.03
CA LEU A 240 -4.16 30.02 8.42
C LEU A 240 -5.01 31.29 8.39
N LYS A 241 -6.27 31.20 7.93
CA LYS A 241 -7.21 32.33 7.92
C LYS A 241 -7.48 32.88 9.31
N GLU A 242 -7.64 32.01 10.31
CA GLU A 242 -7.83 32.40 11.71
C GLU A 242 -6.59 33.11 12.27
N ALA A 243 -5.39 32.63 11.94
CA ALA A 243 -4.13 33.24 12.32
C ALA A 243 -3.93 34.60 11.62
N GLU A 244 -4.22 34.70 10.33
CA GLU A 244 -4.21 35.96 9.57
C GLU A 244 -5.18 36.98 10.18
N ALA A 245 -6.40 36.57 10.52
CA ALA A 245 -7.37 37.44 11.18
C ALA A 245 -6.92 37.87 12.59
N HIS A 246 -6.25 36.98 13.34
CA HIS A 246 -5.67 37.32 14.63
C HIS A 246 -4.51 38.33 14.50
N CYS A 247 -3.60 38.13 13.55
CA CYS A 247 -2.53 39.08 13.24
C CYS A 247 -3.09 40.43 12.78
N GLY A 248 -4.15 40.43 11.97
CA GLY A 248 -4.87 41.64 11.55
C GLY A 248 -5.40 42.43 12.76
N ARG A 249 -6.09 41.77 13.69
CA ARG A 249 -6.58 42.38 14.94
C ARG A 249 -5.45 42.94 15.81
N LEU A 250 -4.36 42.19 15.99
CA LEU A 250 -3.20 42.67 16.75
C LEU A 250 -2.55 43.90 16.11
N ASN A 251 -2.50 43.96 14.79
CA ASN A 251 -1.99 45.13 14.07
C ASN A 251 -2.92 46.33 14.23
N GLU A 252 -4.24 46.13 14.16
CA GLU A 252 -5.22 47.19 14.45
C GLU A 252 -5.09 47.73 15.88
N ASP A 253 -4.95 46.85 16.87
CA ASP A 253 -4.79 47.25 18.27
C ASP A 253 -3.45 47.97 18.50
N ARG A 254 -2.35 47.50 17.89
CA ARG A 254 -1.07 48.22 17.88
C ARG A 254 -1.20 49.59 17.22
N GLN A 255 -1.93 49.70 16.11
CA GLN A 255 -2.13 50.97 15.43
C GLN A 255 -2.92 51.94 16.31
N ARG A 256 -3.99 51.47 16.96
CA ARG A 256 -4.74 52.25 17.96
C ARG A 256 -3.87 52.72 19.12
N GLN A 257 -2.98 51.87 19.63
CA GLN A 257 -2.01 52.26 20.67
C GLN A 257 -1.05 53.33 20.18
N VAL A 258 -0.50 53.18 18.97
CA VAL A 258 0.38 54.17 18.36
C VAL A 258 -0.34 55.51 18.20
N ASP A 259 -1.59 55.50 17.74
CA ASP A 259 -2.37 56.73 17.56
C ASP A 259 -2.71 57.39 18.91
N THR A 260 -3.04 56.60 19.93
CA THR A 260 -3.24 57.09 21.30
C THR A 260 -1.96 57.72 21.87
N LEU A 261 -0.80 57.10 21.65
CA LEU A 261 0.49 57.63 22.06
C LEU A 261 0.88 58.89 21.30
N ARG A 262 0.53 58.99 20.01
CA ARG A 262 0.72 60.21 19.21
C ARG A 262 -0.12 61.35 19.75
N GLU A 263 -1.39 61.12 20.04
CA GLU A 263 -2.26 62.13 20.67
C GLU A 263 -1.71 62.58 22.03
N ALA A 264 -1.25 61.65 22.87
CA ALA A 264 -0.64 61.99 24.16
C ALA A 264 0.63 62.82 23.98
N LEU A 265 1.50 62.46 23.03
CA LEU A 265 2.71 63.21 22.72
C LEU A 265 2.39 64.61 22.19
N GLU A 266 1.35 64.77 21.38
CA GLU A 266 0.90 66.08 20.90
C GLU A 266 0.34 66.95 22.03
N ARG A 267 -0.38 66.36 22.99
CA ARG A 267 -0.82 67.07 24.22
C ARG A 267 0.36 67.50 25.09
N GLU A 268 1.35 66.63 25.28
CA GLU A 268 2.56 67.00 26.02
C GLU A 268 3.35 68.11 25.32
N ARG A 269 3.45 68.06 23.98
CA ARG A 269 4.09 69.13 23.19
C ARG A 269 3.37 70.46 23.35
N SER A 270 2.04 70.48 23.30
CA SER A 270 1.28 71.72 23.48
C SER A 270 1.38 72.27 24.90
N LEU A 271 1.42 71.40 25.92
CA LEU A 271 1.71 71.80 27.30
C LEU A 271 3.11 72.40 27.45
N VAL A 272 4.14 71.76 26.87
CA VAL A 272 5.51 72.29 26.87
C VAL A 272 5.58 73.64 26.16
N GLU A 273 4.87 73.82 25.06
CA GLU A 273 4.78 75.11 24.36
C GLU A 273 4.08 76.18 25.21
N ALA A 274 2.99 75.83 25.90
CA ALA A 274 2.30 76.73 26.82
C ALA A 274 3.21 77.17 27.98
N VAL A 275 3.91 76.22 28.63
CA VAL A 275 4.87 76.51 29.70
C VAL A 275 6.03 77.38 29.19
N ARG A 276 6.51 77.16 27.95
CA ARG A 276 7.53 78.03 27.35
C ARG A 276 7.02 79.45 27.13
N GLN A 277 5.77 79.63 26.71
CA GLN A 277 5.16 80.95 26.55
C GLN A 277 4.99 81.64 27.91
N GLU A 278 4.48 80.94 28.93
CA GLU A 278 4.36 81.46 30.29
C GLU A 278 5.71 81.85 30.89
N LEU A 279 6.74 81.02 30.69
CA LEU A 279 8.10 81.31 31.13
C LEU A 279 8.68 82.53 30.39
N GLY A 280 8.38 82.67 29.09
CA GLY A 280 8.73 83.87 28.31
C GLY A 280 8.06 85.13 28.85
N HIS A 281 6.77 85.08 29.16
CA HIS A 281 6.04 86.19 29.79
C HIS A 281 6.56 86.50 31.20
N GLY A 282 6.86 85.47 31.99
CA GLY A 282 7.47 85.62 33.31
C GLY A 282 8.84 86.29 33.25
N GLN A 283 9.69 85.89 32.29
CA GLN A 283 10.99 86.53 32.04
C GLN A 283 10.83 88.00 31.62
N GLN A 284 9.87 88.33 30.76
CA GLN A 284 9.57 89.71 30.38
C GLN A 284 9.08 90.54 31.55
N SER A 285 8.19 89.99 32.39
CA SER A 285 7.69 90.65 33.59
C SER A 285 8.79 90.88 34.63
N LEU A 286 9.66 89.89 34.84
CA LEU A 286 10.84 90.04 35.71
C LEU A 286 11.82 91.09 35.16
N ALA A 287 12.04 91.12 33.85
CA ALA A 287 12.88 92.15 33.23
C ALA A 287 12.28 93.55 33.40
N ALA A 288 10.96 93.71 33.26
CA ALA A 288 10.26 94.96 33.51
C ALA A 288 10.35 95.38 34.98
N ALA A 289 10.10 94.46 35.92
CA ALA A 289 10.22 94.73 37.35
C ALA A 289 11.67 95.07 37.76
N ALA A 290 12.67 94.42 37.16
CA ALA A 290 14.07 94.75 37.36
C ALA A 290 14.41 96.15 36.81
N ALA A 291 13.85 96.53 35.67
CA ALA A 291 14.00 97.88 35.11
C ALA A 291 13.33 98.94 36.01
N GLU A 292 12.10 98.72 36.46
CA GLU A 292 11.41 99.59 37.42
C GLU A 292 12.19 99.73 38.73
N ARG A 293 12.75 98.62 39.24
CA ARG A 293 13.61 98.66 40.43
C ARG A 293 14.88 99.47 40.19
N ALA A 294 15.51 99.34 39.02
CA ALA A 294 16.68 100.14 38.66
C ALA A 294 16.33 101.63 38.54
N GLU A 295 15.16 101.98 38.00
CA GLU A 295 14.65 103.36 37.98
C GLU A 295 14.35 103.88 39.39
N ALA A 296 13.71 103.08 40.25
CA ALA A 296 13.46 103.43 41.63
C ALA A 296 14.77 103.68 42.39
N GLN A 297 15.79 102.85 42.17
CA GLN A 297 17.13 103.04 42.73
C GLN A 297 17.78 104.33 42.24
N ARG A 298 17.62 104.70 40.96
CA ARG A 298 18.09 106.00 40.46
C ARG A 298 17.36 107.17 41.12
N ARG A 299 16.04 107.10 41.27
CA ARG A 299 15.25 108.13 41.97
C ARG A 299 15.64 108.26 43.43
N ILE A 300 15.91 107.14 44.11
CA ILE A 300 16.44 107.15 45.49
C ILE A 300 17.82 107.80 45.52
N ALA A 301 18.73 107.44 44.61
CA ALA A 301 20.06 108.06 44.54
C ALA A 301 19.97 109.58 44.26
N GLU A 302 19.10 110.01 43.35
CA GLU A 302 18.83 111.44 43.10
C GLU A 302 18.22 112.14 44.32
N ALA A 303 17.31 111.48 45.05
CA ALA A 303 16.72 112.01 46.27
C ALA A 303 17.75 112.11 47.40
N ASP A 304 18.61 111.10 47.56
CA ASP A 304 19.72 111.09 48.51
C ASP A 304 20.73 112.19 48.18
N GLU A 305 21.01 112.43 46.90
CA GLU A 305 21.89 113.52 46.47
C GLU A 305 21.26 114.89 46.71
N ARG A 306 19.95 115.06 46.47
CA ARG A 306 19.22 116.27 46.85
C ARG A 306 19.17 116.48 48.36
N LEU A 307 19.01 115.41 49.15
CA LEU A 307 19.05 115.45 50.60
C LEU A 307 20.46 115.83 51.09
N ARG A 308 21.52 115.29 50.47
CA ARG A 308 22.91 115.72 50.75
C ARG A 308 23.12 117.18 50.43
N GLN A 309 22.71 117.65 49.25
CA GLN A 309 22.79 119.07 48.88
C GLN A 309 21.96 119.96 49.81
N GLY A 310 20.79 119.50 50.23
CA GLY A 310 19.94 120.19 51.21
C GLY A 310 20.55 120.22 52.60
N LEU A 311 21.22 119.14 53.03
CA LEU A 311 21.97 119.08 54.27
C LEU A 311 23.22 119.97 54.21
N GLU A 312 23.97 119.98 53.10
CA GLU A 312 25.10 120.89 52.89
C GLU A 312 24.66 122.36 52.87
N ALA A 313 23.52 122.68 52.26
CA ALA A 313 22.93 124.01 52.27
C ALA A 313 22.44 124.40 53.67
N ALA A 314 21.77 123.48 54.39
CA ALA A 314 21.33 123.69 55.77
C ALA A 314 22.52 123.81 56.74
N GLU A 315 23.61 123.07 56.50
CA GLU A 315 24.87 123.20 57.25
C GLU A 315 25.57 124.52 56.93
N ALA A 316 25.54 125.00 55.68
CA ALA A 316 26.04 126.33 55.32
C ALA A 316 25.18 127.46 55.92
N GLU A 317 23.85 127.31 55.97
CA GLU A 317 22.95 128.21 56.70
C GLU A 317 23.20 128.15 58.21
N ARG A 318 23.41 126.96 58.78
CA ARG A 318 23.78 126.79 60.19
C ARG A 318 25.14 127.41 60.50
N LEU A 319 26.12 127.33 59.59
CA LEU A 319 27.42 127.98 59.73
C LEU A 319 27.29 129.51 59.63
N ALA A 320 26.44 130.02 58.73
CA ALA A 320 26.14 131.46 58.63
C ALA A 320 25.33 131.97 59.84
N GLU A 321 24.43 131.16 60.40
CA GLU A 321 23.73 131.44 61.65
C GLU A 321 24.65 131.31 62.86
N GLN A 322 25.58 130.36 62.89
CA GLN A 322 26.64 130.24 63.90
C GLN A 322 27.60 131.44 63.85
N GLU A 323 27.89 132.02 62.68
CA GLU A 323 28.68 133.27 62.56
C GLU A 323 27.89 134.51 63.04
N ARG A 324 26.57 134.55 62.81
CA ARG A 324 25.67 135.59 63.35
C ARG A 324 25.41 135.44 64.86
N LEU A 325 25.46 134.22 65.37
CA LEU A 325 25.33 133.90 66.79
C LEU A 325 26.68 134.05 67.52
N ALA A 326 27.83 133.79 66.88
CA ALA A 326 29.16 134.05 67.43
C ALA A 326 29.44 135.55 67.66
N THR A 327 28.81 136.44 66.87
CA THR A 327 28.84 137.89 67.10
C THR A 327 27.83 138.37 68.15
N ARG A 328 26.86 137.55 68.56
CA ARG A 328 25.88 137.83 69.63
C ARG A 328 26.16 137.12 70.96
N LEU A 329 26.87 135.99 70.94
CA LEU A 329 27.25 135.18 72.12
C LEU A 329 28.58 135.60 72.77
N ALA A 330 29.39 136.44 72.10
CA ALA A 330 30.54 137.12 72.73
C ALA A 330 30.15 138.18 73.78
N ALA A 331 28.86 138.49 73.92
CA ALA A 331 28.34 139.46 74.89
C ALA A 331 27.43 138.85 75.98
N ALA A 332 27.15 137.54 75.98
CA ALA A 332 26.09 136.97 76.81
C ALA A 332 26.39 135.65 77.53
N GLU A 333 27.61 135.09 77.46
CA GLU A 333 27.96 133.85 78.17
C GLU A 333 29.07 134.04 79.21
N ALA A 334 28.82 135.00 80.11
CA ALA A 334 29.36 135.03 81.48
C ALA A 334 28.26 134.66 82.50
N ALA A 335 27.45 133.63 82.23
CA ALA A 335 26.54 133.03 83.22
C ALA A 335 26.08 131.62 82.82
N ALA A 336 26.75 130.62 83.39
CA ALA A 336 26.25 129.31 83.83
C ALA A 336 25.51 128.39 82.81
N SER A 337 26.11 127.27 82.41
CA SER A 337 26.21 126.01 83.18
C SER A 337 24.86 125.35 83.47
N ALA A 338 24.60 124.25 82.75
CA ALA A 338 24.01 122.97 83.18
C ALA A 338 22.78 122.54 82.36
N ALA A 339 22.96 121.55 81.49
CA ALA A 339 21.99 120.47 81.24
C ALA A 339 22.63 119.38 80.35
N GLU A 340 23.09 118.33 81.01
CA GLU A 340 23.49 117.05 80.41
C GLU A 340 22.29 116.30 79.84
N ALA A 341 22.57 115.52 78.79
CA ALA A 341 21.98 114.24 78.39
C ALA A 341 20.50 114.21 77.90
N THR A 342 20.30 113.76 76.66
CA THR A 342 19.65 112.46 76.28
C THR A 342 18.96 112.52 74.92
N ALA A 343 19.40 111.66 73.98
CA ALA A 343 18.57 111.10 72.91
C ALA A 343 19.36 109.99 72.19
N GLY A 344 19.53 108.85 72.85
CA GLY A 344 20.22 107.66 72.33
C GLY A 344 19.43 106.38 72.59
N TRP A 345 18.10 106.44 72.60
CA TRP A 345 17.24 105.35 73.08
C TRP A 345 16.17 104.83 72.08
N GLU A 346 16.12 105.33 70.84
CA GLU A 346 15.14 104.84 69.84
C GLU A 346 15.71 103.82 68.82
N LEU A 347 17.02 103.54 68.86
CA LEU A 347 17.69 102.67 67.87
C LEU A 347 17.82 101.19 68.30
N GLU A 348 17.49 100.83 69.54
CA GLU A 348 17.56 99.44 70.03
C GLU A 348 16.18 98.74 70.13
N GLU A 349 15.07 99.49 70.18
CA GLU A 349 13.72 98.89 70.26
C GLU A 349 13.21 98.39 68.89
N GLU A 350 13.54 99.07 67.81
CA GLU A 350 13.24 98.64 66.42
C GLU A 350 14.07 97.43 65.99
N ARG A 351 15.33 97.31 66.48
CA ARG A 351 16.21 96.17 66.18
C ARG A 351 15.75 94.86 66.86
N ALA A 352 15.07 94.95 68.00
CA ALA A 352 14.47 93.78 68.68
C ALA A 352 13.15 93.30 68.02
N LYS A 353 12.38 94.20 67.40
CA LYS A 353 11.12 93.86 66.70
C LYS A 353 11.39 93.17 65.35
N VAL A 354 12.42 93.60 64.61
CA VAL A 354 12.85 92.96 63.36
C VAL A 354 13.52 91.59 63.60
N ALA A 355 14.25 91.42 64.71
CA ALA A 355 14.85 90.12 65.07
C ALA A 355 13.79 89.06 65.41
N ARG A 356 12.71 89.42 66.14
CA ARG A 356 11.61 88.49 66.47
C ARG A 356 10.77 88.10 65.25
N ALA A 357 10.50 89.03 64.34
CA ALA A 357 9.76 88.74 63.09
C ALA A 357 10.55 87.82 62.12
N LEU A 358 11.88 87.94 62.08
CA LEU A 358 12.74 87.05 61.30
C LEU A 358 12.89 85.65 61.93
N GLU A 359 12.76 85.53 63.26
CA GLU A 359 12.77 84.23 63.96
C GLU A 359 11.45 83.46 63.78
N GLU A 360 10.31 84.15 63.73
CA GLU A 360 9.00 83.54 63.43
C GLU A 360 8.89 83.07 61.97
N GLN A 361 9.40 83.83 60.99
CA GLN A 361 9.49 83.36 59.59
C GLN A 361 10.45 82.18 59.41
N ARG A 362 11.56 82.14 60.17
CA ARG A 362 12.52 81.02 60.14
C ARG A 362 11.95 79.75 60.77
N CYS A 363 11.07 79.86 61.76
CA CYS A 363 10.37 78.71 62.33
C CYS A 363 9.28 78.17 61.39
N ALA A 364 8.49 79.05 60.76
CA ALA A 364 7.47 78.65 59.77
C ALA A 364 8.08 77.99 58.51
N LEU A 365 9.23 78.49 58.02
CA LEU A 365 9.95 77.87 56.90
C LEU A 365 10.57 76.52 57.27
N ARG A 366 11.08 76.36 58.51
CA ARG A 366 11.60 75.05 58.98
C ARG A 366 10.49 74.01 59.17
N GLU A 367 9.29 74.42 59.57
CA GLU A 367 8.13 73.52 59.66
C GLU A 367 7.61 73.12 58.27
N GLN A 368 7.57 74.05 57.30
CA GLN A 368 7.24 73.73 55.91
C GLN A 368 8.29 72.85 55.23
N GLU A 369 9.59 73.12 55.44
CA GLU A 369 10.68 72.28 54.94
C GLU A 369 10.67 70.91 55.62
N GLY A 370 10.37 70.83 56.92
CA GLY A 370 10.20 69.56 57.64
C GLY A 370 9.02 68.74 57.12
N GLN A 371 7.88 69.37 56.81
CA GLN A 371 6.73 68.69 56.19
C GLN A 371 7.01 68.26 54.75
N ARG A 372 7.72 69.08 53.97
CA ARG A 372 8.13 68.73 52.60
C ARG A 372 9.13 67.58 52.59
N LEU A 373 10.11 67.59 53.50
CA LEU A 373 11.08 66.51 53.66
C LEU A 373 10.42 65.23 54.18
N ALA A 374 9.44 65.33 55.08
CA ALA A 374 8.67 64.17 55.54
C ALA A 374 7.81 63.55 54.41
N LEU A 375 7.21 64.38 53.55
CA LEU A 375 6.49 63.91 52.36
C LEU A 375 7.45 63.33 51.31
N GLU A 376 8.61 63.96 51.06
CA GLU A 376 9.66 63.44 50.17
C GLU A 376 10.24 62.12 50.70
N GLU A 377 10.44 61.96 52.01
CA GLU A 377 10.85 60.68 52.61
C GLU A 377 9.75 59.62 52.54
N GLN A 378 8.49 60.00 52.73
CA GLN A 378 7.37 59.07 52.58
C GLN A 378 7.19 58.63 51.12
N GLN A 379 7.40 59.53 50.17
CA GLN A 379 7.40 59.24 48.73
C GLN A 379 8.57 58.32 48.38
N ARG A 380 9.78 58.62 48.84
CA ARG A 380 10.95 57.74 48.66
C ARG A 380 10.74 56.35 49.26
N ARG A 381 10.08 56.24 50.42
CA ARG A 381 9.73 54.93 50.99
C ARG A 381 8.76 54.15 50.11
N ARG A 382 7.72 54.80 49.60
CA ARG A 382 6.78 54.18 48.64
C ARG A 382 7.48 53.78 47.35
N ASP A 383 8.32 54.64 46.78
CA ASP A 383 9.08 54.36 45.58
C ASP A 383 10.06 53.20 45.80
N THR A 384 10.68 53.10 46.98
CA THR A 384 11.54 51.94 47.33
C THR A 384 10.75 50.66 47.54
N GLU A 385 9.55 50.72 48.13
CA GLU A 385 8.67 49.56 48.32
C GLU A 385 8.09 49.09 46.97
N GLU A 386 7.72 50.01 46.08
CA GLU A 386 7.28 49.71 44.71
C GLU A 386 8.43 49.16 43.86
N ALA A 387 9.64 49.71 43.99
CA ALA A 387 10.83 49.15 43.34
C ALA A 387 11.18 47.75 43.87
N GLN A 388 11.03 47.50 45.18
CA GLN A 388 11.22 46.17 45.77
C GLN A 388 10.17 45.17 45.29
N ARG A 389 8.89 45.56 45.22
CA ARG A 389 7.82 44.70 44.66
C ARG A 389 8.05 44.41 43.18
N ALA A 390 8.42 45.42 42.39
CA ALA A 390 8.78 45.22 40.98
C ALA A 390 10.00 44.30 40.84
N GLN A 391 10.98 44.39 41.75
CA GLN A 391 12.15 43.51 41.77
C GLN A 391 11.80 42.07 42.18
N GLU A 392 10.87 41.88 43.11
CA GLU A 392 10.33 40.56 43.50
C GLU A 392 9.49 39.94 42.38
N GLU A 393 8.65 40.73 41.70
CA GLU A 393 7.89 40.29 40.52
C GLU A 393 8.82 39.89 39.38
N LEU A 394 9.85 40.70 39.06
CA LEU A 394 10.87 40.35 38.08
C LEU A 394 11.65 39.10 38.49
N ALA A 395 11.99 38.94 39.77
CA ALA A 395 12.65 37.73 40.27
C ALA A 395 11.75 36.49 40.13
N SER A 396 10.45 36.61 40.38
CA SER A 396 9.47 35.54 40.19
C SER A 396 9.29 35.17 38.71
N GLN A 397 9.27 36.16 37.81
CA GLN A 397 9.19 35.95 36.37
C GLN A 397 10.47 35.31 35.82
N VAL A 398 11.65 35.72 36.30
CA VAL A 398 12.93 35.09 35.96
C VAL A 398 13.00 33.65 36.49
N GLY A 399 12.47 33.37 37.68
CA GLY A 399 12.31 32.01 38.21
C GLY A 399 11.40 31.15 37.32
N GLY A 400 10.23 31.66 36.94
CA GLY A 400 9.30 30.98 36.03
C GLY A 400 9.91 30.70 34.65
N LEU A 401 10.61 31.69 34.06
CA LEU A 401 11.34 31.52 32.80
C LEU A 401 12.52 30.55 32.92
N SER A 402 13.17 30.47 34.08
CA SER A 402 14.22 29.49 34.35
C SER A 402 13.67 28.07 34.42
N ASP A 403 12.52 27.87 35.06
CA ASP A 403 11.82 26.59 35.13
C ASP A 403 11.27 26.17 33.76
N GLU A 404 10.74 27.11 32.97
CA GLU A 404 10.34 26.85 31.58
C GLU A 404 11.54 26.47 30.71
N ARG A 405 12.67 27.18 30.82
CA ARG A 405 13.92 26.81 30.14
C ARG A 405 14.37 25.41 30.54
N ARG A 406 14.25 25.03 31.81
CA ARG A 406 14.60 23.69 32.29
C ARG A 406 13.66 22.63 31.72
N ARG A 407 12.35 22.88 31.70
CA ARG A 407 11.36 21.98 31.09
C ARG A 407 11.61 21.79 29.59
N LEU A 408 11.88 22.89 28.86
CA LEU A 408 12.21 22.84 27.45
C LEU A 408 13.55 22.11 27.19
N ALA A 409 14.53 22.27 28.07
CA ALA A 409 15.80 21.52 27.97
C ALA A 409 15.59 20.02 28.20
N GLU A 410 14.76 19.63 29.17
CA GLU A 410 14.40 18.22 29.43
C GLU A 410 13.58 17.63 28.27
N GLU A 411 12.68 18.40 27.67
CA GLU A 411 11.90 18.00 26.51
C GLU A 411 12.79 17.84 25.26
N ASN A 412 13.71 18.78 25.02
CA ASN A 412 14.71 18.66 23.95
C ASN A 412 15.62 17.44 24.14
N GLN A 413 16.02 17.12 25.37
CA GLN A 413 16.77 15.88 25.64
C GLN A 413 15.95 14.62 25.36
N ARG A 414 14.65 14.63 25.66
CA ARG A 414 13.76 13.51 25.31
C ARG A 414 13.58 13.35 23.81
N LEU A 415 13.46 14.47 23.08
CA LEU A 415 13.37 14.46 21.62
C LEU A 415 14.68 13.96 21.00
N ALA A 416 15.84 14.42 21.49
CA ALA A 416 17.15 13.94 21.01
C ALA A 416 17.31 12.42 21.19
N ARG A 417 16.94 11.86 22.34
CA ARG A 417 16.94 10.40 22.56
C ARG A 417 15.99 9.68 21.61
N ARG A 418 14.81 10.24 21.35
CA ARG A 418 13.84 9.66 20.41
C ARG A 418 14.35 9.72 18.97
N GLU A 419 15.07 10.77 18.59
CA GLU A 419 15.74 10.86 17.29
C GLU A 419 16.87 9.81 17.17
N GLU A 420 17.68 9.63 18.22
CA GLU A 420 18.70 8.57 18.27
C GLU A 420 18.08 7.17 18.13
N ASP A 421 16.97 6.89 18.83
CA ASP A 421 16.23 5.62 18.74
C ASP A 421 15.66 5.40 17.32
N LEU A 422 15.10 6.45 16.69
CA LEU A 422 14.58 6.38 15.33
C LEU A 422 15.70 6.20 14.29
N GLN A 423 16.86 6.84 14.47
CA GLN A 423 18.03 6.64 13.62
C GLN A 423 18.58 5.22 13.76
N ALA A 424 18.63 4.68 14.98
CA ALA A 424 19.02 3.29 15.23
C ALA A 424 18.04 2.30 14.57
N ALA A 425 16.73 2.56 14.66
CA ALA A 425 15.71 1.75 13.99
C ALA A 425 15.80 1.83 12.46
N LEU A 426 16.10 3.00 11.90
CA LEU A 426 16.30 3.18 10.46
C LEU A 426 17.54 2.43 9.96
N LEU A 427 18.65 2.47 10.71
CA LEU A 427 19.86 1.71 10.39
C LEU A 427 19.63 0.19 10.50
N ALA A 428 18.84 -0.27 11.48
CA ALA A 428 18.44 -1.67 11.59
C ALA A 428 17.59 -2.08 10.38
N ALA A 429 16.58 -1.29 10.00
CA ALA A 429 15.75 -1.56 8.83
C ALA A 429 16.55 -1.55 7.52
N GLN A 430 17.57 -0.68 7.39
CA GLN A 430 18.48 -0.68 6.25
C GLN A 430 19.35 -1.94 6.20
N ARG A 431 19.83 -2.41 7.36
CA ARG A 431 20.57 -3.68 7.45
C ARG A 431 19.69 -4.86 7.07
N ASP A 432 18.47 -4.92 7.57
CA ASP A 432 17.51 -5.97 7.23
C ASP A 432 17.12 -5.93 5.74
N GLY A 433 16.89 -4.74 5.19
CA GLY A 433 16.67 -4.55 3.75
C GLY A 433 17.86 -5.01 2.91
N SER A 434 19.09 -4.68 3.32
CA SER A 434 20.31 -5.14 2.64
C SER A 434 20.52 -6.66 2.75
N ALA A 435 20.13 -7.28 3.87
CA ALA A 435 20.20 -8.72 4.06
C ALA A 435 19.20 -9.46 3.15
N VAL A 436 17.96 -8.97 3.06
CA VAL A 436 16.94 -9.51 2.15
C VAL A 436 17.38 -9.36 0.68
N GLN A 437 18.01 -8.25 0.33
CA GLN A 437 18.52 -8.02 -1.02
C GLN A 437 19.68 -8.95 -1.36
N LEU A 438 20.62 -9.18 -0.41
CA LEU A 438 21.69 -10.15 -0.57
C LEU A 438 21.16 -11.59 -0.69
N GLU A 439 20.11 -11.96 0.04
CA GLU A 439 19.45 -13.26 -0.11
C GLU A 439 18.75 -13.41 -1.47
N ALA A 440 18.13 -12.35 -1.98
CA ALA A 440 17.52 -12.34 -3.30
C ALA A 440 18.58 -12.48 -4.41
N ASP A 441 19.69 -11.75 -4.29
CA ASP A 441 20.81 -11.84 -5.22
C ASP A 441 21.48 -13.23 -5.18
N ALA A 442 21.65 -13.81 -3.99
CA ALA A 442 22.16 -15.18 -3.83
C ALA A 442 21.23 -16.23 -4.48
N ARG A 443 19.90 -16.08 -4.34
CA ARG A 443 18.91 -16.93 -5.01
C ARG A 443 18.94 -16.78 -6.52
N LEU A 444 19.09 -15.56 -7.03
CA LEU A 444 19.25 -15.32 -8.47
C LEU A 444 20.50 -15.98 -9.02
N LEU A 445 21.61 -15.88 -8.31
CA LEU A 445 22.87 -16.55 -8.66
C LEU A 445 22.73 -18.08 -8.66
N GLN A 446 22.02 -18.64 -7.68
CA GLN A 446 21.74 -20.07 -7.63
C GLN A 446 20.87 -20.53 -8.81
N LEU A 447 19.80 -19.80 -9.12
CA LEU A 447 18.94 -20.09 -10.28
C LEU A 447 19.72 -19.98 -11.60
N GLN A 448 20.64 -19.02 -11.71
CA GLN A 448 21.54 -18.91 -12.86
C GLN A 448 22.43 -20.16 -12.97
N GLN A 449 23.09 -20.58 -11.89
CA GLN A 449 23.92 -21.79 -11.88
C GLN A 449 23.12 -23.07 -12.21
N GLU A 450 21.90 -23.19 -11.69
CA GLU A 450 20.99 -24.30 -12.02
C GLU A 450 20.61 -24.28 -13.51
N SER A 451 20.33 -23.10 -14.07
CA SER A 451 20.04 -22.94 -15.50
C SER A 451 21.25 -23.27 -16.39
N GLU A 452 22.45 -22.85 -16.00
CA GLU A 452 23.69 -23.14 -16.73
C GLU A 452 24.01 -24.62 -16.69
N SER A 453 23.85 -25.27 -15.53
CA SER A 453 23.99 -26.71 -15.36
C SER A 453 22.98 -27.46 -16.24
N ARG A 454 21.72 -27.02 -16.27
CA ARG A 454 20.68 -27.63 -17.11
C ARG A 454 20.94 -27.44 -18.61
N ILE A 455 21.47 -26.28 -19.00
CA ILE A 455 21.89 -26.03 -20.39
C ILE A 455 23.07 -26.95 -20.76
N ALA A 456 24.01 -27.19 -19.85
CA ALA A 456 25.11 -28.11 -20.07
C ALA A 456 24.62 -29.56 -20.24
N GLU A 457 23.71 -30.03 -19.38
CA GLU A 457 23.06 -31.34 -19.50
C GLU A 457 22.34 -31.49 -20.85
N LEU A 458 21.53 -30.50 -21.25
CA LEU A 458 20.83 -30.52 -22.52
C LEU A 458 21.79 -30.52 -23.73
N LYS A 459 22.94 -29.84 -23.63
CA LYS A 459 23.97 -29.90 -24.67
C LYS A 459 24.58 -31.30 -24.79
N GLU A 460 24.82 -31.98 -23.67
CA GLU A 460 25.28 -33.37 -23.67
C GLU A 460 24.22 -34.32 -24.26
N GLU A 461 22.95 -34.15 -23.90
CA GLU A 461 21.84 -34.93 -24.46
C GLU A 461 21.71 -34.73 -25.97
N VAL A 462 21.84 -33.50 -26.46
CA VAL A 462 21.81 -33.18 -27.90
C VAL A 462 23.01 -33.80 -28.61
N LEU A 463 24.22 -33.68 -28.06
CA LEU A 463 25.42 -34.31 -28.64
C LEU A 463 25.28 -35.85 -28.69
N ALA A 464 24.71 -36.46 -27.65
CA ALA A 464 24.44 -37.89 -27.63
C ALA A 464 23.37 -38.29 -28.66
N ALA A 465 22.35 -37.46 -28.85
CA ALA A 465 21.33 -37.66 -29.87
C ALA A 465 21.92 -37.55 -31.28
N ASP A 466 22.78 -36.55 -31.54
CA ASP A 466 23.48 -36.36 -32.81
C ASP A 466 24.42 -37.53 -33.12
N GLN A 467 25.15 -38.05 -32.12
CA GLN A 467 25.98 -39.24 -32.27
C GLN A 467 25.13 -40.46 -32.66
N ARG A 468 23.99 -40.70 -31.99
CA ARG A 468 23.06 -41.77 -32.37
C ARG A 468 22.51 -41.60 -33.77
N LEU A 469 22.24 -40.36 -34.19
CA LEU A 469 21.76 -40.04 -35.52
C LEU A 469 22.84 -40.32 -36.58
N GLN A 470 24.10 -39.99 -36.31
CA GLN A 470 25.24 -40.33 -37.16
C GLN A 470 25.46 -41.84 -37.24
N GLU A 471 25.33 -42.58 -36.14
CA GLU A 471 25.40 -44.04 -36.11
C GLU A 471 24.29 -44.67 -36.97
N LEU A 472 23.05 -44.18 -36.86
CA LEU A 472 21.92 -44.63 -37.68
C LEU A 472 22.11 -44.30 -39.16
N GLN A 473 22.64 -43.12 -39.48
CA GLN A 473 22.97 -42.74 -40.87
C GLN A 473 24.10 -43.61 -41.44
N ALA A 474 25.13 -43.92 -40.65
CA ALA A 474 26.21 -44.82 -41.05
C ALA A 474 25.72 -46.27 -41.24
N ALA A 475 24.76 -46.72 -40.42
CA ALA A 475 24.13 -48.02 -40.57
C ALA A 475 23.20 -48.10 -41.80
N SER A 476 22.55 -47.00 -42.17
CA SER A 476 21.73 -46.88 -43.38
C SER A 476 22.53 -46.87 -44.68
N ALA A 477 23.83 -46.54 -44.63
CA ALA A 477 24.71 -46.46 -45.80
C ALA A 477 25.48 -47.75 -46.08
N ARG A 478 25.30 -48.79 -45.25
CA ARG A 478 25.81 -50.15 -45.45
C ARG A 478 24.67 -51.06 -45.89
#